data_AF-A0AA45WM82-F1
#
_entry.id   AF-A0AA45WM82-F1
#
_cell.length_a   1.000
_cell.length_b   1.000
_cell.length_c   1.000
_cell.angle_alpha   90.00
_cell.angle_beta   90.00
_cell.angle_gamma   90.00
#
_symmetry.space_group_name_H-M   'P 1'
#
loop_
_entity.id
_entity.type
_entity.pdbx_description
1 polymer ?
#
loop_
_entity_poly.entity_id
_entity_poly.type
_entity_poly.pdbx_seq_one_letter_code
_entity_poly.pdbx_strand_id
1 'polypeptide(L)'
;MNFKELDQMVGWEQEVDNIDWKSMLEDIDRALMDNLAAELGFRTYEQLEHASERIVQDYYIVYLSDGRYAWWNPLKYATEDPLYFADKEEIEQYITGLLRLDNEQRAQLRSGLARIPQMHRCIVCEYEFNPKDPERRKWDSSEERHEFCSAECAMEHVMTEMKEDFTG
;
A
#
# COMPACT_ATOMS: atom_id res chain seq x y z
N MET A 1 35.37 14.51 46.51
CA MET A 1 34.33 14.20 45.51
C MET A 1 34.44 15.25 44.42
N ASN A 2 34.67 14.81 43.18
CA ASN A 2 35.17 15.63 42.09
C ASN A 2 33.99 16.18 41.27
N PHE A 3 33.69 17.47 41.39
CA PHE A 3 32.54 18.12 40.75
C PHE A 3 32.59 18.12 39.21
N LYS A 4 33.73 17.76 38.60
CA LYS A 4 33.89 17.65 37.14
C LYS A 4 33.27 16.40 36.51
N GLU A 5 33.11 15.31 37.26
CA GLU A 5 32.53 14.06 36.74
C GLU A 5 31.00 14.12 36.69
N LEU A 6 30.38 14.89 37.60
CA LEU A 6 28.95 15.20 37.58
C LEU A 6 28.57 16.08 36.37
N ASP A 7 29.41 17.06 36.02
CA ASP A 7 29.17 17.97 34.89
C ASP A 7 29.23 17.23 33.54
N GLN A 8 30.07 16.19 33.43
CA GLN A 8 30.12 15.36 32.24
C GLN A 8 28.89 14.45 32.14
N MET A 9 28.43 13.80 33.23
CA MET A 9 27.20 13.00 33.22
C MET A 9 25.94 13.82 32.87
N VAL A 10 25.83 15.06 33.35
CA VAL A 10 24.70 15.96 33.04
C VAL A 10 24.71 16.39 31.57
N GLY A 11 25.88 16.46 30.94
CA GLY A 11 26.00 16.71 29.49
C GLY A 11 25.48 15.55 28.63
N TRP A 12 25.68 14.31 29.06
CA TRP A 12 25.17 13.13 28.34
C TRP A 12 23.65 12.96 28.48
N GLU A 13 23.05 13.30 29.63
CA GLU A 13 21.59 13.25 29.81
C GLU A 13 20.87 14.32 28.96
N GLN A 14 21.48 15.49 28.74
CA GLN A 14 20.90 16.56 27.93
C GLN A 14 21.03 16.35 26.41
N GLU A 15 22.05 15.62 25.93
CA GLU A 15 22.19 15.28 24.50
C GLU A 15 21.25 14.15 24.05
N VAL A 16 20.82 13.27 24.97
CA VAL A 16 19.84 12.21 24.67
C VAL A 16 18.40 12.74 24.62
N ASP A 17 18.09 13.78 25.41
CA ASP A 17 16.77 14.46 25.41
C ASP A 17 16.54 15.37 24.19
N ASN A 18 17.57 15.63 23.37
CA ASN A 18 17.47 16.38 22.12
C ASN A 18 17.34 15.49 20.87
N ILE A 19 17.25 14.17 21.05
CA ILE A 19 16.78 13.29 19.99
C ILE A 19 15.30 13.60 19.81
N ASP A 20 14.94 14.18 18.66
CA ASP A 20 13.54 14.42 18.29
C ASP A 20 12.86 13.08 18.00
N TRP A 21 12.56 12.36 19.09
CA TRP A 21 11.93 11.05 19.08
C TRP A 21 10.63 11.07 18.29
N LYS A 22 9.96 12.22 18.21
CA LYS A 22 8.74 12.38 17.45
C LYS A 22 9.00 12.37 15.94
N SER A 23 10.02 13.10 15.47
CA SER A 23 10.46 13.03 14.06
C SER A 23 10.93 11.62 13.68
N MET A 24 11.68 10.95 14.57
CA MET A 24 12.12 9.58 14.32
C MET A 24 10.95 8.57 14.29
N LEU A 25 9.94 8.75 15.15
CA LEU A 25 8.74 7.90 15.15
C LEU A 25 7.91 8.11 13.88
N GLU A 26 7.73 9.34 13.42
CA GLU A 26 7.02 9.64 12.16
C GLU A 26 7.74 9.06 10.93
N ASP A 27 9.08 9.08 10.93
CA ASP A 27 9.89 8.48 9.86
C ASP A 27 9.85 6.93 9.90
N ILE A 28 9.84 6.34 11.09
CA ILE A 28 9.68 4.88 11.27
C ILE A 28 8.30 4.44 10.82
N ASP A 29 7.24 5.18 11.19
CA ASP A 29 5.88 4.89 10.77
C ASP A 29 5.74 4.97 9.24
N ARG A 30 6.35 5.98 8.60
CA ARG A 30 6.35 6.08 7.13
C ARG A 30 7.11 4.94 6.46
N ALA A 31 8.30 4.60 6.95
CA ALA A 31 9.08 3.50 6.41
C ALA A 31 8.34 2.15 6.55
N LEU A 32 7.62 1.95 7.66
CA LEU A 32 6.80 0.77 7.87
C LEU A 32 5.65 0.71 6.83
N MET A 33 5.01 1.84 6.56
CA MET A 33 3.93 1.93 5.58
C MET A 33 4.42 1.71 4.14
N ASP A 34 5.60 2.23 3.80
CA ASP A 34 6.21 1.98 2.49
C ASP A 34 6.62 0.52 2.32
N ASN A 35 7.04 -0.16 3.38
CA ASN A 35 7.28 -1.60 3.35
C ASN A 35 6.00 -2.39 3.10
N LEU A 36 4.89 -2.03 3.77
CA LEU A 36 3.59 -2.64 3.52
C LEU A 36 3.14 -2.45 2.06
N ALA A 37 3.31 -1.24 1.53
CA ALA A 37 3.02 -0.94 0.14
C ALA A 37 3.85 -1.82 -0.80
N ALA A 38 5.16 -1.90 -0.57
CA ALA A 38 6.07 -2.71 -1.38
C ALA A 38 5.74 -4.21 -1.31
N GLU A 39 5.38 -4.73 -0.14
CA GLU A 39 4.95 -6.13 0.03
C GLU A 39 3.69 -6.43 -0.80
N LEU A 40 2.74 -5.51 -0.82
CA LEU A 40 1.51 -5.61 -1.61
C LEU A 40 1.69 -5.21 -3.08
N GLY A 41 2.92 -4.89 -3.51
CA GLY A 41 3.25 -4.59 -4.90
C GLY A 41 2.96 -3.15 -5.32
N PHE A 42 2.77 -2.21 -4.40
CA PHE A 42 2.57 -0.78 -4.68
C PHE A 42 3.86 0.01 -4.52
N ARG A 43 3.96 1.15 -5.24
CA ARG A 43 5.16 2.00 -5.17
C ARG A 43 5.22 2.82 -3.89
N THR A 44 4.08 3.29 -3.41
CA THR A 44 3.97 4.11 -2.19
C THR A 44 2.74 3.73 -1.40
N TYR A 45 2.75 4.04 -0.11
CA TYR A 45 1.59 3.84 0.76
C TYR A 45 0.34 4.56 0.25
N GLU A 46 0.45 5.78 -0.27
CA GLU A 46 -0.71 6.53 -0.79
C GLU A 46 -1.38 5.81 -1.97
N GLN A 47 -0.59 5.15 -2.81
CA GLN A 47 -1.15 4.36 -3.92
C GLN A 47 -1.90 3.14 -3.42
N LEU A 48 -1.35 2.43 -2.43
CA LEU A 48 -2.02 1.31 -1.78
C LEU A 48 -3.33 1.78 -1.11
N GLU A 49 -3.29 2.89 -0.38
CA GLU A 49 -4.46 3.44 0.32
C GLU A 49 -5.55 3.83 -0.67
N HIS A 50 -5.21 4.52 -1.77
CA HIS A 50 -6.16 4.88 -2.82
C HIS A 50 -6.75 3.69 -3.58
N ALA A 51 -5.96 2.62 -3.75
CA ALA A 51 -6.42 1.38 -4.40
C ALA A 51 -7.34 0.54 -3.50
N SER A 52 -7.30 0.79 -2.19
CA SER A 52 -7.99 -0.01 -1.19
C SER A 52 -9.34 0.56 -0.78
N GLU A 53 -10.28 -0.32 -0.46
CA GLU A 53 -11.52 0.07 0.21
C GLU A 53 -11.32 -0.04 1.73
N ARG A 54 -11.61 1.05 2.44
CA ARG A 54 -11.60 1.07 3.91
C ARG A 54 -12.84 0.39 4.48
N ILE A 55 -12.61 -0.52 5.40
CA ILE A 55 -13.62 -1.26 6.16
C ILE A 55 -13.65 -0.72 7.61
N VAL A 56 -14.44 -1.35 8.47
CA VAL A 56 -14.55 -1.03 9.91
C VAL A 56 -13.20 -1.25 10.62
N GLN A 57 -12.90 -0.41 11.63
CA GLN A 57 -11.71 -0.50 12.49
C GLN A 57 -10.37 -0.33 11.75
N ASP A 58 -10.33 0.58 10.76
CA ASP A 58 -9.10 0.97 10.06
C ASP A 58 -8.43 -0.16 9.27
N TYR A 59 -9.16 -1.23 9.01
CA TYR A 59 -8.74 -2.26 8.07
C TYR A 59 -9.12 -1.88 6.65
N TYR A 60 -8.32 -2.38 5.71
CA TYR A 60 -8.44 -2.10 4.29
C TYR A 60 -8.44 -3.40 3.49
N ILE A 61 -9.09 -3.36 2.33
CA ILE A 61 -9.08 -4.46 1.36
C ILE A 61 -8.67 -3.94 -0.01
N VAL A 62 -7.76 -4.64 -0.66
CA VAL A 62 -7.42 -4.43 -2.07
C VAL A 62 -7.55 -5.75 -2.84
N TYR A 63 -7.89 -5.67 -4.13
CA TYR A 63 -7.97 -6.84 -5.02
C TYR A 63 -6.80 -6.83 -5.99
N LEU A 64 -5.84 -7.72 -5.80
CA LEU A 64 -4.54 -7.71 -6.47
C LEU A 64 -4.61 -8.27 -7.90
N SER A 65 -3.56 -8.01 -8.68
CA SER A 65 -3.45 -8.50 -10.07
C SER A 65 -3.46 -10.02 -10.19
N ASP A 66 -2.96 -10.72 -9.17
CA ASP A 66 -2.93 -12.18 -9.11
C ASP A 66 -4.29 -12.83 -8.78
N GLY A 67 -5.32 -12.02 -8.56
CA GLY A 67 -6.67 -12.48 -8.30
C GLY A 67 -6.94 -12.83 -6.84
N ARG A 68 -6.09 -12.40 -5.90
CA ARG A 68 -6.33 -12.51 -4.45
C ARG A 68 -6.77 -11.18 -3.83
N TYR A 69 -7.59 -11.25 -2.79
CA TYR A 69 -7.88 -10.12 -1.92
C TYR A 69 -6.84 -10.05 -0.82
N ALA A 70 -6.26 -8.88 -0.59
CA ALA A 70 -5.39 -8.63 0.56
C ALA A 70 -6.15 -7.82 1.61
N TRP A 71 -6.15 -8.32 2.84
CA TRP A 71 -6.69 -7.69 4.05
C TRP A 71 -5.53 -7.18 4.89
N TRP A 72 -5.52 -5.88 5.19
CA TRP A 72 -4.39 -5.24 5.85
C TRP A 72 -4.83 -4.11 6.79
N ASN A 73 -3.96 -3.73 7.71
CA ASN A 73 -4.20 -2.61 8.64
C ASN A 73 -2.89 -1.88 8.93
N PRO A 74 -2.81 -0.58 8.64
CA PRO A 74 -1.57 0.19 8.81
C PRO A 74 -1.13 0.24 10.28
N LEU A 75 -2.07 0.30 11.22
CA LEU A 75 -1.79 0.39 12.66
C LEU A 75 -1.33 -0.93 13.28
N LYS A 76 -1.59 -2.05 12.61
CA LYS A 76 -1.24 -3.40 13.12
C LYS A 76 -0.12 -4.07 12.37
N TYR A 77 0.30 -3.53 11.22
CA TYR A 77 1.32 -4.12 10.35
C TYR A 77 2.65 -4.42 11.06
N ALA A 78 3.00 -3.65 12.10
CA ALA A 78 4.19 -3.93 12.91
C ALA A 78 4.15 -5.31 13.62
N THR A 79 2.97 -5.93 13.73
CA THR A 79 2.73 -7.17 14.48
C THR A 79 1.88 -8.21 13.72
N GLU A 80 1.18 -7.81 12.67
CA GLU A 80 0.25 -8.63 11.90
C GLU A 80 0.52 -8.42 10.40
N ASP A 81 0.94 -9.47 9.70
CA ASP A 81 1.12 -9.43 8.24
C ASP A 81 -0.24 -9.36 7.52
N PRO A 82 -0.28 -8.84 6.27
CA PRO A 82 -1.44 -8.94 5.41
C PRO A 82 -1.93 -10.37 5.22
N LEU A 83 -3.25 -10.55 5.22
CA LEU A 83 -3.88 -11.84 4.94
C LEU A 83 -4.42 -11.87 3.52
N TYR A 84 -4.34 -13.02 2.88
CA TYR A 84 -4.72 -13.21 1.49
C TYR A 84 -5.86 -14.20 1.35
N PHE A 85 -6.84 -13.87 0.51
CA PHE A 85 -8.04 -14.68 0.28
C PHE A 85 -8.28 -14.86 -1.21
N ALA A 86 -8.75 -16.03 -1.63
CA ALA A 86 -8.91 -16.35 -3.04
C ALA A 86 -10.18 -15.73 -3.65
N ASP A 87 -11.22 -15.53 -2.83
CA ASP A 87 -12.50 -15.03 -3.31
C ASP A 87 -13.23 -14.16 -2.27
N LYS A 88 -14.34 -13.54 -2.72
CA LYS A 88 -15.14 -12.61 -1.92
C LYS A 88 -15.87 -13.30 -0.78
N GLU A 89 -16.25 -14.57 -0.93
CA GLU A 89 -17.01 -15.28 0.09
C GLU A 89 -16.11 -15.61 1.28
N GLU A 90 -14.89 -16.07 1.00
CA GLU A 90 -13.88 -16.40 2.01
C GLU A 90 -13.55 -15.18 2.89
N ILE A 91 -13.21 -14.04 2.27
CA ILE A 91 -12.87 -12.81 3.00
C ILE A 91 -14.07 -12.25 3.76
N GLU A 92 -15.29 -12.32 3.20
CA GLU A 92 -16.50 -11.86 3.88
C GLU A 92 -16.77 -12.68 5.15
N GLN A 93 -16.67 -14.01 5.06
CA GLN A 93 -16.85 -14.91 6.19
C GLN A 93 -15.80 -14.65 7.28
N TYR A 94 -14.54 -14.48 6.87
CA TYR A 94 -13.43 -14.16 7.79
C TYR A 94 -13.68 -12.86 8.56
N ILE A 95 -13.93 -11.76 7.86
CA ILE A 95 -14.12 -10.44 8.48
C ILE A 95 -15.36 -10.42 9.37
N THR A 96 -16.46 -11.05 8.91
CA THR A 96 -17.69 -11.17 9.70
C THR A 96 -17.44 -11.89 11.01
N GLY A 97 -16.69 -13.01 10.98
CA GLY A 97 -16.36 -13.78 12.17
C GLY A 97 -15.42 -13.04 13.12
N LEU A 98 -14.37 -12.44 12.55
CA LEU A 98 -13.34 -11.72 13.31
C LEU A 98 -13.90 -10.49 14.03
N LEU A 99 -14.65 -9.65 13.32
CA LEU A 99 -15.16 -8.39 13.84
C LEU A 99 -16.55 -8.51 14.48
N ARG A 100 -17.18 -9.69 14.40
CA ARG A 100 -18.54 -9.96 14.90
C ARG A 100 -19.57 -8.98 14.33
N LEU A 101 -19.52 -8.78 13.01
CA LEU A 101 -20.34 -7.78 12.33
C LEU A 101 -21.84 -8.09 12.43
N ASP A 102 -22.65 -7.06 12.65
CA ASP A 102 -24.11 -7.15 12.58
C ASP A 102 -24.61 -7.26 11.12
N ASN A 103 -25.94 -7.27 10.92
CA ASN A 103 -26.52 -7.41 9.56
C ASN A 103 -26.27 -6.18 8.68
N GLU A 104 -26.25 -4.98 9.26
CA GLU A 104 -26.04 -3.73 8.52
C GLU A 104 -24.58 -3.60 8.11
N GLN A 105 -23.66 -3.87 9.05
CA GLN A 105 -22.23 -3.89 8.80
C GLN A 105 -21.82 -4.95 7.77
N ARG A 106 -22.46 -6.12 7.79
CA ARG A 106 -22.27 -7.14 6.75
C ARG A 106 -22.74 -6.69 5.37
N ALA A 107 -23.88 -6.01 5.30
CA ALA A 107 -24.37 -5.46 4.03
C ALA A 107 -23.42 -4.37 3.48
N GLN A 108 -22.88 -3.53 4.37
CA GLN A 108 -21.88 -2.53 4.01
C GLN A 108 -20.58 -3.20 3.51
N LEU A 109 -20.09 -4.23 4.19
CA LEU A 109 -18.92 -5.00 3.75
C LEU A 109 -19.12 -5.59 2.35
N ARG A 110 -20.26 -6.24 2.10
CA ARG A 110 -20.61 -6.79 0.77
C ARG A 110 -20.62 -5.70 -0.30
N SER A 111 -21.21 -4.55 0.01
CA SER A 111 -21.24 -3.42 -0.91
C SER A 111 -19.85 -2.86 -1.18
N GLY A 112 -18.97 -2.81 -0.16
CA GLY A 112 -17.57 -2.41 -0.31
C GLY A 112 -16.82 -3.37 -1.22
N LEU A 113 -16.83 -4.67 -0.90
CA LEU A 113 -16.21 -5.74 -1.68
C LEU A 113 -16.70 -5.79 -3.15
N ALA A 114 -17.95 -5.43 -3.41
CA ALA A 114 -18.49 -5.37 -4.76
C ALA A 114 -17.87 -4.25 -5.62
N ARG A 115 -17.38 -3.18 -5.00
CA ARG A 115 -16.87 -1.98 -5.67
C ARG A 115 -15.36 -1.98 -5.90
N ILE A 116 -14.62 -2.84 -5.20
CA ILE A 116 -13.16 -2.91 -5.32
C ILE A 116 -12.78 -3.34 -6.75
N PRO A 117 -12.10 -2.49 -7.52
CA PRO A 117 -11.58 -2.90 -8.83
C PRO A 117 -10.40 -3.85 -8.65
N GLN A 118 -10.26 -4.82 -9.56
CA GLN A 118 -9.03 -5.60 -9.63
C GLN A 118 -7.89 -4.71 -10.12
N MET A 119 -6.77 -4.75 -9.41
CA MET A 119 -5.53 -4.12 -9.82
C MET A 119 -4.91 -4.87 -11.00
N HIS A 120 -4.07 -4.17 -11.75
CA HIS A 120 -3.23 -4.74 -12.79
C HIS A 120 -1.77 -4.53 -12.43
N ARG A 121 -0.91 -5.44 -12.86
CA ARG A 121 0.55 -5.29 -12.74
C ARG A 121 1.11 -4.63 -13.98
N CYS A 122 1.85 -3.55 -13.82
CA CYS A 122 2.49 -2.85 -14.94
C CYS A 122 3.59 -3.73 -15.55
N ILE A 123 3.62 -3.87 -16.88
CA ILE A 123 4.64 -4.71 -17.53
C ILE A 123 6.06 -4.12 -17.51
N VAL A 124 6.19 -2.84 -17.18
CA VAL A 124 7.47 -2.11 -17.18
C VAL A 124 8.05 -2.00 -15.77
N CYS A 125 7.29 -1.44 -14.84
CA CYS A 125 7.76 -1.20 -13.48
C CYS A 125 7.28 -2.25 -12.46
N GLU A 126 6.48 -3.22 -12.90
CA GLU A 126 5.98 -4.34 -12.11
C GLU A 126 5.12 -3.99 -10.88
N TYR A 127 4.79 -2.72 -10.67
CA TYR A 127 3.90 -2.30 -9.60
C TYR A 127 2.42 -2.50 -9.96
N GLU A 128 1.61 -2.74 -8.93
CA GLU A 128 0.16 -2.75 -8.95
C GLU A 128 -0.38 -1.34 -9.25
N PHE A 129 -1.43 -1.28 -10.07
CA PHE A 129 -2.15 -0.04 -10.35
C PHE A 129 -3.62 -0.32 -10.62
N ASN A 130 -4.46 0.69 -10.37
CA ASN A 130 -5.89 0.61 -10.67
C ASN A 130 -6.13 0.93 -12.16
N PRO A 131 -6.53 -0.04 -13.00
CA PRO A 131 -6.80 0.22 -14.42
C PRO A 131 -8.01 1.13 -14.64
N LYS A 132 -8.89 1.25 -13.63
CA LYS A 132 -10.10 2.09 -13.65
C LYS A 132 -9.91 3.45 -12.98
N ASP A 133 -8.68 3.82 -12.63
CA ASP A 133 -8.40 5.15 -12.07
C ASP A 133 -8.81 6.24 -13.08
N PRO A 134 -9.71 7.19 -12.71
CA PRO A 134 -10.12 8.29 -13.57
C PRO A 134 -8.96 9.12 -14.10
N GLU A 135 -7.86 9.24 -13.34
CA GLU A 135 -6.68 9.99 -13.74
C GLU A 135 -5.99 9.39 -14.97
N ARG A 136 -6.15 8.09 -15.21
CA ARG A 136 -5.61 7.45 -16.43
C ARG A 136 -6.21 8.02 -17.70
N ARG A 137 -7.47 8.46 -17.68
CA ARG A 137 -8.13 9.04 -18.87
C ARG A 137 -7.46 10.31 -19.38
N LYS A 138 -6.62 10.94 -18.55
CA LYS A 138 -5.84 12.13 -18.95
C LYS A 138 -4.76 11.79 -19.98
N TRP A 139 -4.27 10.56 -20.02
CA TRP A 139 -3.19 10.15 -20.92
C TRP A 139 -3.52 8.92 -21.78
N ASP A 140 -4.45 8.07 -21.34
CA ASP A 140 -4.96 6.89 -22.06
C ASP A 140 -6.47 7.04 -22.30
N SER A 141 -6.83 7.98 -23.16
CA SER A 141 -8.24 8.30 -23.44
C SER A 141 -8.95 7.24 -24.30
N SER A 142 -8.20 6.43 -25.05
CA SER A 142 -8.75 5.29 -25.81
C SER A 142 -8.94 4.04 -24.96
N GLU A 143 -8.45 4.04 -23.70
CA GLU A 143 -8.40 2.87 -22.82
C GLU A 143 -7.68 1.68 -23.48
N GLU A 144 -6.76 1.90 -24.42
CA GLU A 144 -6.06 0.81 -25.12
C GLU A 144 -4.77 0.39 -24.41
N ARG A 145 -4.28 1.19 -23.44
CA ARG A 145 -2.98 0.99 -22.79
C ARG A 145 -3.12 0.37 -21.40
N HIS A 146 -3.92 -0.69 -21.29
CA HIS A 146 -4.23 -1.40 -20.04
C HIS A 146 -3.06 -2.09 -19.34
N GLU A 147 -1.90 -2.20 -20.00
CA GLU A 147 -0.70 -2.88 -19.51
C GLU A 147 0.25 -1.95 -18.74
N PHE A 148 -0.01 -0.63 -18.77
CA PHE A 148 0.88 0.39 -18.22
C PHE A 148 0.19 1.22 -17.15
N CYS A 149 0.92 1.45 -16.06
CA CYS A 149 0.47 2.31 -14.96
C CYS A 149 0.55 3.81 -15.29
N SER A 150 1.38 4.21 -16.24
CA SER A 150 1.57 5.62 -16.61
C SER A 150 2.04 5.81 -18.07
N ALA A 151 1.96 7.04 -18.55
CA ALA A 151 2.44 7.42 -19.87
C ALA A 151 3.96 7.23 -20.02
N GLU A 152 4.72 7.45 -18.94
CA GLU A 152 6.16 7.24 -18.90
C GLU A 152 6.51 5.76 -19.11
N CYS A 153 5.83 4.84 -18.39
CA CYS A 153 6.01 3.41 -18.59
C CYS A 153 5.65 2.99 -20.03
N ALA A 154 4.54 3.50 -20.56
CA ALA A 154 4.14 3.19 -21.93
C ALA A 154 5.16 3.69 -22.98
N MET A 155 5.79 4.84 -22.75
CA MET A 155 6.83 5.38 -23.62
C MET A 155 8.15 4.60 -23.50
N GLU A 156 8.52 4.22 -22.27
CA GLU A 156 9.73 3.42 -22.01
C GLU A 156 9.68 2.07 -22.71
N HIS A 157 8.52 1.41 -22.69
CA HIS A 157 8.30 0.15 -23.40
C HIS A 157 8.55 0.29 -24.91
N VAL A 158 7.91 1.28 -25.55
CA VAL A 158 8.11 1.56 -26.99
C VAL A 158 9.58 1.86 -27.31
N MET A 159 10.26 2.65 -26.48
CA MET A 159 11.68 2.95 -26.69
C MET A 159 12.57 1.71 -26.57
N THR A 160 12.18 0.75 -25.74
CA THR A 160 12.92 -0.49 -25.52
C THR A 160 12.72 -1.42 -26.71
N GLU A 161 11.48 -1.64 -27.15
CA GLU A 161 11.17 -2.43 -28.35
C GLU A 161 11.90 -1.89 -29.60
N MET A 162 11.88 -0.56 -29.80
CA MET A 162 12.60 0.05 -30.91
C MET A 162 14.11 -0.21 -30.84
N LYS A 163 14.73 -0.15 -29.65
CA LYS A 163 16.18 -0.44 -29.52
C LYS A 163 16.51 -1.89 -29.84
N GLU A 164 15.66 -2.82 -29.44
CA GLU A 164 15.83 -4.24 -29.75
C GLU A 164 15.72 -4.47 -31.27
N ASP A 165 14.78 -3.82 -31.95
CA ASP A 165 14.64 -3.87 -33.41
C ASP A 165 15.84 -3.29 -34.19
N PHE A 166 16.58 -2.33 -33.62
CA PHE A 166 17.79 -1.76 -34.24
C PHE A 166 19.07 -2.55 -33.95
N THR A 167 19.03 -3.48 -33.00
CA THR A 167 20.20 -4.27 -32.57
C THR A 167 20.10 -5.77 -32.90
N GLY A 168 18.94 -6.23 -33.34
CA GLY A 168 18.72 -7.54 -33.99
C GLY A 168 19.03 -7.54 -35.49
#